data_AF-A0A914VWC8-F1
#
_entry.id   AF-A0A914VWC8-F1
#
_cell.length_a   1.000
_cell.length_b   1.000
_cell.length_c   1.000
_cell.angle_alpha   90.00
_cell.angle_beta   90.00
_cell.angle_gamma   90.00
#
_symmetry.space_group_name_H-M   'P 1'
#
loop_
_entity.id
_entity.type
_entity.pdbx_description
1 polymer ?
#
loop_
_entity_poly.entity_id
_entity_poly.type
_entity_poly.pdbx_seq_one_letter_code
_entity_poly.pdbx_strand_id
1 'polypeptide(L)'
;MQTELLRDLTADHLPMLENLREKSLAALREKYGIRPDQVKAYFHYQPSFYHLHVHMISVKYDAPASGTTSAILLNDVINNLHIAGDFYRRASLTFSLKKDSALLNAFREAGRAQS
;
A
#
# COMPACT_ATOMS: atom_id res chain seq x y z
N MET A 1 -1.09 20.39 5.61
CA MET A 1 -0.53 19.16 5.01
C MET A 1 -1.52 18.06 5.30
N GLN A 2 -2.27 17.61 4.29
CA GLN A 2 -3.25 16.54 4.47
C GLN A 2 -2.47 15.22 4.53
N THR A 3 -2.59 14.48 5.63
CA THR A 3 -1.94 13.19 5.83
C THR A 3 -2.81 12.10 5.23
N GLU A 4 -2.60 11.80 3.95
CA GLU A 4 -3.35 10.76 3.23
C GLU A 4 -2.82 9.37 3.61
N LEU A 5 -3.72 8.38 3.69
CA LEU A 5 -3.40 6.96 3.75
C LEU A 5 -4.08 6.22 2.59
N LEU A 6 -3.85 4.90 2.47
CA LEU A 6 -4.44 4.09 1.39
C LEU A 6 -5.97 4.26 1.25
N ARG A 7 -6.69 4.43 2.37
CA ARG A 7 -8.16 4.62 2.39
C ARG A 7 -8.61 5.99 1.87
N ASP A 8 -7.70 6.95 1.83
CA ASP A 8 -7.99 8.31 1.35
C ASP A 8 -7.81 8.44 -0.16
N LEU A 9 -7.11 7.48 -0.79
CA LEU A 9 -6.86 7.49 -2.23
C LEU A 9 -8.16 7.41 -3.02
N THR A 10 -8.24 8.30 -4.01
CA THR A 10 -9.31 8.39 -5.01
C THR A 10 -8.75 8.46 -6.42
N ALA A 11 -9.61 8.45 -7.44
CA ALA A 11 -9.22 8.69 -8.83
C ALA A 11 -8.42 9.99 -9.04
N ASP A 12 -8.66 11.03 -8.23
CA ASP A 12 -7.92 12.30 -8.32
C ASP A 12 -6.42 12.14 -8.05
N HIS A 13 -6.03 11.06 -7.36
CA HIS A 13 -4.65 10.73 -7.04
C HIS A 13 -3.95 9.91 -8.14
N LEU A 14 -4.67 9.42 -9.16
CA LEU A 14 -4.10 8.62 -10.25
C LEU A 14 -2.89 9.29 -10.91
N PRO A 15 -2.94 10.59 -11.30
CA PRO A 15 -1.77 11.24 -11.89
C PRO A 15 -0.56 11.23 -10.97
N MET A 16 -0.74 11.39 -9.66
CA MET A 16 0.34 11.36 -8.68
C MET A 16 0.94 9.95 -8.55
N LEU A 17 0.09 8.92 -8.47
CA LEU A 17 0.50 7.52 -8.32
C LEU A 17 1.24 6.99 -9.56
N GLU A 18 0.75 7.32 -10.75
CA GLU A 18 1.38 6.94 -12.03
C GLU A 18 2.73 7.64 -12.18
N ASN A 19 2.80 8.94 -11.87
CA ASN A 19 4.07 9.68 -11.85
C ASN A 19 5.06 9.10 -10.84
N LEU A 20 4.61 8.75 -9.64
CA LEU A 20 5.45 8.12 -8.62
C LEU A 20 6.05 6.82 -9.15
N ARG A 21 5.22 5.94 -9.74
CA ARG A 21 5.68 4.68 -10.35
C ARG A 21 6.74 4.93 -11.41
N GLU A 22 6.44 5.77 -12.39
CA GLU A 22 7.31 5.99 -13.56
C GLU A 22 8.64 6.64 -13.18
N LYS A 23 8.59 7.72 -12.39
CA LYS A 23 9.79 8.46 -11.99
C LYS A 23 10.66 7.63 -11.06
N SER A 24 10.08 6.88 -10.12
CA SER A 24 10.86 6.00 -9.24
C SER A 24 11.55 4.87 -10.01
N LEU A 25 10.86 4.20 -10.93
CA LEU A 25 11.45 3.12 -11.72
C LEU A 25 12.54 3.64 -12.67
N ALA A 26 12.32 4.80 -13.29
CA ALA A 26 13.35 5.46 -14.10
C ALA A 26 14.60 5.79 -13.27
N ALA A 27 14.42 6.41 -12.10
CA ALA A 27 15.53 6.75 -11.20
C ALA A 27 16.29 5.50 -10.70
N LEU A 28 15.58 4.42 -10.36
CA LEU A 28 16.21 3.15 -9.95
C LEU A 28 17.03 2.53 -11.09
N ARG A 29 16.51 2.57 -12.32
CA ARG A 29 17.23 2.08 -13.50
C ARG A 29 18.47 2.92 -13.80
N GLU A 30 18.33 4.25 -13.79
CA GLU A 30 19.43 5.17 -14.08
C GLU A 30 20.55 5.05 -13.04
N LYS A 31 20.19 5.04 -11.75
CA LYS A 31 21.17 5.09 -10.66
C LYS A 31 21.78 3.72 -10.33
N TYR A 32 21.02 2.64 -10.49
CA TYR A 32 21.42 1.32 -10.01
C TYR A 32 21.35 0.21 -11.08
N GLY A 33 20.93 0.52 -12.31
CA GLY A 33 20.78 -0.48 -13.38
C GLY A 33 19.65 -1.50 -13.15
N ILE A 34 18.77 -1.25 -12.17
CA ILE A 34 17.68 -2.17 -11.79
C ILE A 34 16.57 -2.08 -12.83
N ARG A 35 16.16 -3.23 -13.39
CA ARG A 35 15.06 -3.28 -14.34
C ARG A 35 13.70 -3.19 -13.61
N PRO A 36 12.66 -2.59 -14.22
CA PRO A 36 11.36 -2.44 -13.58
C PRO A 36 10.73 -3.72 -13.02
N ASP A 37 10.88 -4.84 -13.72
CA ASP A 37 10.38 -6.17 -13.32
C ASP A 37 11.17 -6.80 -12.16
N GLN A 38 12.27 -6.17 -11.74
CA GLN A 38 13.02 -6.56 -10.54
C GLN A 38 12.59 -5.76 -9.31
N VAL A 39 11.62 -4.85 -9.43
CA VAL A 39 11.13 -3.99 -8.35
C VAL A 39 9.72 -4.42 -7.93
N LYS A 40 9.55 -4.64 -6.63
CA LYS A 40 8.25 -4.77 -5.97
C LYS A 40 7.90 -3.43 -5.31
N ALA A 41 6.83 -2.81 -5.78
CA ALA A 41 6.33 -1.53 -5.30
C ALA A 41 4.99 -1.72 -4.56
N TYR A 42 4.88 -1.30 -3.30
CA TYR A 42 3.67 -1.54 -2.50
C TYR A 42 3.46 -0.53 -1.36
N PHE A 43 2.21 -0.42 -0.91
CA PHE A 43 1.81 0.27 0.31
C PHE A 43 1.68 -0.71 1.47
N HIS A 44 1.94 -0.25 2.69
CA HIS A 44 1.55 -0.99 3.88
C HIS A 44 0.09 -0.77 4.24
N TYR A 45 -0.60 -1.84 4.62
CA TYR A 45 -1.91 -1.78 5.27
C TYR A 45 -2.00 -2.82 6.41
N GLN A 46 -2.03 -2.41 7.68
CA GLN A 46 -1.96 -1.04 8.20
C GLN A 46 -0.53 -0.45 8.12
N PRO A 47 -0.37 0.87 7.90
CA PRO A 47 0.95 1.50 7.82
C PRO A 47 1.57 1.70 9.21
N SER A 48 2.91 1.77 9.27
CA SER A 48 3.63 2.13 10.51
C SER A 48 3.52 3.62 10.85
N PHE A 49 3.37 4.47 9.83
CA PHE A 49 3.14 5.92 9.95
C PHE A 49 1.98 6.32 9.05
N TYR A 50 1.07 7.14 9.57
CA TYR A 50 -0.12 7.62 8.85
C TYR A 50 0.21 8.80 7.93
N HIS A 51 1.14 8.56 7.03
CA HIS A 51 1.48 9.43 5.91
C HIS A 51 1.74 8.53 4.70
N LEU A 52 1.13 8.83 3.56
CA LEU A 52 1.21 7.99 2.38
C LEU A 52 2.67 7.77 1.96
N HIS A 53 3.08 6.50 1.89
CA HIS A 53 4.41 6.13 1.42
C HIS A 53 4.36 4.81 0.67
N VAL A 54 5.28 4.67 -0.30
CA VAL A 54 5.43 3.46 -1.12
C VAL A 54 6.78 2.84 -0.82
N HIS A 55 6.78 1.55 -0.53
CA HIS A 55 7.99 0.73 -0.47
C HIS A 55 8.38 0.30 -1.87
N MET A 56 9.63 0.53 -2.25
CA MET A 56 10.25 0.06 -3.49
C MET A 56 11.40 -0.88 -3.11
N ILE A 57 11.24 -2.18 -3.30
CA ILE A 57 12.23 -3.18 -2.92
C ILE A 57 12.57 -4.11 -4.09
N SER A 58 13.70 -4.81 -4.01
CA SER A 58 14.01 -5.89 -4.95
C SER A 58 13.01 -7.03 -4.78
N VAL A 59 12.53 -7.61 -5.88
CA VAL A 59 11.68 -8.82 -5.88
C VAL A 59 12.37 -10.02 -5.22
N LYS A 60 13.71 -10.02 -5.13
CA LYS A 60 14.49 -11.08 -4.48
C LYS A 60 14.66 -10.87 -2.97
N TYR A 61 14.28 -9.70 -2.45
CA TYR A 61 14.41 -9.39 -1.04
C TYR A 61 13.13 -9.73 -0.31
N ASP A 62 13.21 -10.71 0.60
CA ASP A 62 12.12 -11.06 1.50
C ASP A 62 12.06 -10.05 2.65
N ALA A 63 11.53 -8.86 2.36
CA ALA A 63 11.42 -7.79 3.34
C ALA A 63 10.36 -8.12 4.40
N PRO A 64 10.61 -7.78 5.68
CA PRO A 64 9.58 -7.81 6.71
C PRO A 64 8.33 -7.03 6.26
N ALA A 65 7.15 -7.57 6.58
CA ALA A 65 5.85 -6.97 6.22
C ALA A 65 5.60 -6.77 4.71
N SER A 66 6.31 -7.48 3.83
CA SER A 66 6.04 -7.47 2.38
C SER A 66 5.03 -8.54 1.92
N GLY A 67 4.50 -9.35 2.84
CA GLY A 67 3.51 -10.39 2.56
C GLY A 67 2.12 -9.85 2.22
N THR A 68 1.24 -10.71 1.72
CA THR A 68 -0.12 -10.37 1.24
C THR A 68 -1.02 -9.76 2.31
N THR A 69 -0.76 -9.99 3.60
CA THR A 69 -1.53 -9.41 4.71
C THR A 69 -1.02 -8.05 5.17
N SER A 70 -0.02 -7.50 4.49
CA SER A 70 0.62 -6.24 4.87
C SER A 70 0.93 -5.36 3.68
N ALA A 71 1.11 -5.93 2.48
CA ALA A 71 1.46 -5.22 1.27
C ALA A 71 0.31 -5.21 0.26
N ILE A 72 0.01 -4.03 -0.28
CA ILE A 72 -0.92 -3.85 -1.41
C ILE A 72 -0.13 -3.21 -2.55
N LEU A 73 -0.04 -3.89 -3.70
CA LEU A 73 0.86 -3.49 -4.78
C LEU A 73 0.42 -2.17 -5.41
N LEU A 74 1.39 -1.30 -5.75
CA LEU A 74 1.12 0.00 -6.36
C LEU A 74 0.33 -0.11 -7.67
N ASN A 75 0.67 -1.09 -8.52
CA ASN A 75 -0.05 -1.32 -9.76
C ASN A 75 -1.51 -1.75 -9.52
N ASP A 76 -1.75 -2.58 -8.50
CA ASP A 76 -3.11 -2.98 -8.13
C ASP A 76 -3.90 -1.78 -7.61
N VAL A 77 -3.27 -0.90 -6.82
CA VAL A 77 -3.88 0.36 -6.36
C VAL A 77 -4.32 1.23 -7.52
N ILE A 78 -3.42 1.48 -8.47
CA ILE A 78 -3.72 2.26 -9.67
C ILE A 78 -4.86 1.60 -10.46
N ASN A 79 -4.79 0.29 -10.71
CA ASN A 79 -5.83 -0.43 -11.43
C ASN A 79 -7.19 -0.38 -10.72
N ASN A 80 -7.22 -0.58 -9.40
CA ASN A 80 -8.44 -0.54 -8.61
C ASN A 80 -9.10 0.83 -8.63
N LEU A 81 -8.31 1.91 -8.62
CA LEU A 81 -8.81 3.28 -8.73
C LEU A 81 -9.33 3.61 -10.14
N HIS A 82 -8.74 3.03 -11.20
CA HIS A 82 -9.29 3.10 -12.56
C HIS A 82 -10.63 2.34 -12.68
N ILE A 83 -10.76 1.18 -12.02
CA ILE A 83 -12.01 0.42 -11.97
C ILE A 83 -13.09 1.21 -11.21
N ALA A 84 -12.74 1.78 -10.07
CA ALA A 84 -13.63 2.61 -9.28
C ALA A 84 -12.85 3.69 -8.50
N GLY A 85 -13.14 4.95 -8.79
CA GLY A 85 -12.42 6.09 -8.20
C GLY A 85 -12.53 6.23 -6.68
N ASP A 86 -13.41 5.48 -6.02
CA ASP A 86 -13.57 5.43 -4.56
C ASP A 86 -13.34 4.01 -4.00
N PHE A 87 -12.70 3.12 -4.76
CA PHE A 87 -12.56 1.69 -4.46
C PHE A 87 -12.11 1.45 -3.01
N TYR A 88 -11.07 2.14 -2.57
CA TYR A 88 -10.46 1.95 -1.25
C TYR A 88 -11.31 2.45 -0.09
N ARG A 89 -12.38 3.22 -0.34
CA ARG A 89 -13.37 3.55 0.70
C ARG A 89 -14.38 2.42 0.92
N ARG A 90 -14.64 1.61 -0.12
CA ARG A 90 -15.69 0.57 -0.11
C ARG A 90 -15.14 -0.84 0.11
N ALA A 91 -13.92 -1.11 -0.35
CA ALA A 91 -13.35 -2.45 -0.34
C ALA A 91 -13.08 -2.94 1.10
N SER A 92 -13.39 -4.20 1.37
CA SER A 92 -12.83 -4.90 2.53
C SER A 92 -11.36 -5.21 2.23
N LEU A 93 -10.46 -4.79 3.12
CA LEU A 93 -9.03 -5.05 2.99
C LEU A 93 -8.61 -6.01 4.09
N THR A 94 -7.88 -7.06 3.70
CA THR A 94 -7.34 -8.04 4.64
C THR A 94 -6.02 -7.53 5.19
N PHE A 95 -5.82 -7.62 6.50
CA PHE A 95 -4.56 -7.27 7.14
C PHE A 95 -4.36 -8.03 8.45
N SER A 96 -3.11 -8.10 8.91
CA SER A 96 -2.74 -8.72 10.18
C SER A 96 -2.50 -7.67 11.27
N LEU A 97 -2.85 -8.00 12.51
CA LEU A 97 -2.58 -7.17 13.69
C LEU A 97 -1.83 -7.95 14.76
N LYS A 98 -1.11 -7.24 15.62
CA LYS A 98 -0.53 -7.83 16.84
C LYS A 98 -1.66 -8.21 17.80
N LYS A 99 -1.52 -9.38 18.44
CA LYS A 99 -2.52 -10.00 19.33
C LYS A 99 -3.06 -9.06 20.43
N ASP A 100 -2.21 -8.19 20.95
CA ASP A 100 -2.54 -7.29 22.07
C ASP A 100 -2.55 -5.82 21.64
N SER A 101 -2.70 -5.54 20.34
CA SER A 101 -2.79 -4.17 19.85
C SER A 101 -4.14 -3.53 20.20
N ALA A 102 -4.12 -2.25 20.57
CA ALA A 102 -5.33 -1.47 20.80
C ALA A 102 -6.29 -1.51 19.60
N LEU A 103 -5.74 -1.55 18.37
CA LEU A 103 -6.54 -1.65 17.15
C LEU A 103 -7.27 -3.00 17.05
N LEU A 104 -6.64 -4.12 17.41
CA LEU A 104 -7.32 -5.42 17.38
C LEU A 104 -8.46 -5.47 18.40
N ASN A 105 -8.24 -4.89 19.59
CA ASN A 105 -9.29 -4.80 20.60
C ASN A 105 -10.48 -3.96 20.10
N ALA A 106 -10.22 -2.81 19.47
CA ALA A 106 -11.28 -2.00 18.86
C ALA A 106 -12.07 -2.76 17.78
N PHE A 107 -11.41 -3.62 16.98
CA PHE A 107 -12.10 -4.47 16.00
C PHE A 107 -12.97 -5.55 16.67
N ARG A 108 -12.52 -6.15 17.78
CA ARG A 108 -13.30 -7.12 18.56
C ARG A 108 -14.53 -6.47 19.20
N GLU A 109 -14.36 -5.31 19.84
CA GLU A 109 -15.45 -4.52 20.44
C GLU A 109 -16.50 -4.13 19.40
N ALA A 110 -16.08 -3.82 18.18
CA ALA A 110 -16.96 -3.52 17.06
C ALA A 110 -17.59 -4.78 16.39
N GLY A 111 -17.32 -5.99 16.89
CA GLY A 111 -17.81 -7.25 16.30
C GLY A 111 -17.20 -7.60 14.94
N ARG A 112 -16.05 -7.02 14.60
CA ARG A 112 -15.35 -7.17 13.30
C ARG A 112 -14.16 -8.12 13.33
N ALA A 113 -13.84 -8.68 14.49
CA ALA A 113 -12.84 -9.72 14.67
C ALA A 113 -13.31 -10.67 15.78
N GLN A 114 -13.01 -11.96 15.65
CA GLN A 114 -13.31 -12.94 16.68
C GLN A 114 -12.38 -12.76 17.88
N SER A 115 -12.87 -13.11 19.07
CA SER A 115 -12.11 -13.14 20.33
C SER A 115 -11.01 -14.18 20.28
#